data_AF-A0A953G4U7-F1
#
_entry.id   AF-A0A953G4U7-F1
#
_cell.length_a   1.000
_cell.length_b   1.000
_cell.length_c   1.000
_cell.angle_alpha   90.00
_cell.angle_beta   90.00
_cell.angle_gamma   90.00
#
_symmetry.space_group_name_H-M   'P 1'
#
loop_
_entity.id
_entity.type
_entity.pdbx_description
1 polymer ?
#
loop_
_entity_poly.entity_id
_entity_poly.type
_entity_poly.pdbx_seq_one_letter_code
_entity_poly.pdbx_strand_id
1 'polypeptide(L)'
;MTQEELAKLLNTSISVIGKYERDEMQPSIEAAKKISHLLDTSVGFLLGESDDMNVLKDKAMLKRLNDISQLPDKDKECVLYTIDHLLASVKTELVYK
;
A
#
# COMPACT_ATOMS: atom_id res chain seq x y z
N MET A 1 12.97 -9.05 -10.41
CA MET A 1 13.65 -7.83 -10.88
C MET A 1 14.95 -7.72 -10.10
N THR A 2 16.08 -7.53 -10.79
CA THR A 2 17.40 -7.32 -10.14
C THR A 2 17.65 -5.83 -9.88
N GLN A 3 18.65 -5.50 -9.04
CA GLN A 3 19.08 -4.12 -8.82
C GLN A 3 19.56 -3.46 -10.14
N GLU A 4 20.21 -4.23 -11.03
CA GLU A 4 20.64 -3.75 -12.35
C GLU A 4 19.48 -3.40 -13.26
N GLU A 5 18.43 -4.22 -13.27
CA GLU A 5 17.22 -3.95 -14.03
C GLU A 5 16.51 -2.70 -13.51
N LEU A 6 16.35 -2.58 -12.19
CA LEU A 6 15.71 -1.42 -11.56
C LEU A 6 16.51 -0.12 -11.80
N ALA A 7 17.84 -0.18 -11.70
CA ALA A 7 18.72 0.95 -11.95
C ALA A 7 18.57 1.46 -13.40
N LYS A 8 18.51 0.55 -14.38
CA LYS A 8 18.26 0.89 -15.79
C LYS A 8 16.91 1.57 -15.98
N LEU A 9 15.84 1.02 -15.37
CA LEU A 9 14.48 1.56 -15.49
C LEU A 9 14.34 2.95 -14.85
N LEU A 10 15.07 3.22 -13.77
CA LEU A 10 15.09 4.52 -13.08
C LEU A 10 16.14 5.49 -13.64
N ASN A 11 16.89 5.08 -14.66
CA ASN A 11 18.00 5.84 -15.23
C ASN A 11 18.99 6.32 -14.15
N THR A 12 19.38 5.39 -13.26
CA THR A 12 20.33 5.62 -12.16
C THR A 12 21.37 4.49 -12.10
N SER A 13 22.31 4.57 -11.15
CA SER A 13 23.32 3.53 -10.96
C SER A 13 22.87 2.46 -9.98
N ILE A 14 23.40 1.24 -10.14
CA ILE A 14 23.19 0.12 -9.23
C ILE A 14 23.58 0.49 -7.80
N SER A 15 24.67 1.25 -7.65
CA SER A 15 25.14 1.75 -6.36
C SER A 15 24.11 2.66 -5.69
N VAL A 16 23.37 3.48 -6.45
CA VAL A 16 22.30 4.33 -5.89
C VAL A 16 21.13 3.47 -5.41
N ILE A 17 20.72 2.46 -6.17
CA ILE A 17 19.69 1.50 -5.72
C ILE A 17 20.12 0.79 -4.44
N GLY A 18 21.36 0.29 -4.39
CA GLY A 18 21.87 -0.35 -3.19
C GLY A 18 21.95 0.60 -1.99
N LYS A 19 22.19 1.90 -2.20
CA LYS A 19 22.13 2.90 -1.12
C LYS A 19 20.71 3.13 -0.61
N TYR A 20 19.70 3.09 -1.49
CA TYR A 20 18.29 3.16 -1.09
C TYR A 20 17.90 1.96 -0.22
N GLU A 21 18.31 0.75 -0.61
CA GLU A 21 17.97 -0.47 0.13
C GLU A 21 18.70 -0.62 1.48
N ARG A 22 19.83 0.06 1.67
CA ARG A 22 20.60 0.07 2.93
C ARG A 22 20.32 1.31 3.80
N ASP A 23 19.30 2.10 3.47
CA ASP A 23 18.95 3.34 4.15
C ASP A 23 20.08 4.40 4.21
N GLU A 24 21.13 4.24 3.39
CA GLU A 24 22.26 5.18 3.29
C GLU A 24 21.90 6.44 2.50
N MET A 25 20.84 6.36 1.68
CA MET A 25 20.34 7.47 0.87
C MET A 25 18.82 7.36 0.75
N GLN A 26 18.12 8.47 0.95
CA GLN A 26 16.68 8.52 0.74
C GLN A 26 16.38 8.83 -0.74
N PRO A 27 15.49 8.05 -1.41
CA PRO A 27 15.05 8.38 -2.75
C PRO A 27 14.25 9.69 -2.74
N SER A 28 14.29 10.43 -3.85
CA SER A 28 13.36 11.56 -4.03
C SER A 28 11.92 11.07 -4.12
N ILE A 29 10.94 11.92 -3.83
CA ILE A 29 9.51 11.58 -3.96
C ILE A 29 9.19 11.07 -5.38
N GLU A 30 9.77 11.67 -6.40
CA GLU A 30 9.58 11.25 -7.79
C GLU A 30 10.18 9.86 -8.06
N ALA A 31 11.37 9.58 -7.52
CA ALA A 31 12.00 8.27 -7.63
C ALA A 31 11.18 7.20 -6.88
N ALA A 32 10.71 7.49 -5.66
CA ALA A 32 9.86 6.60 -4.89
C ALA A 32 8.55 6.28 -5.63
N LYS A 33 7.91 7.29 -6.25
CA LYS A 33 6.70 7.09 -7.07
C LYS A 33 6.97 6.23 -8.31
N LYS A 34 8.11 6.41 -8.97
CA LYS A 34 8.50 5.57 -10.11
C LYS A 34 8.78 4.13 -9.67
N ILE A 35 9.50 3.95 -8.56
CA ILE A 35 9.75 2.63 -7.97
C ILE A 35 8.43 1.93 -7.63
N SER A 36 7.49 2.64 -7.00
CA SER A 36 6.21 2.05 -6.60
C SER A 36 5.41 1.58 -7.80
N HIS A 37 5.36 2.36 -8.89
CA HIS A 37 4.71 1.94 -10.14
C HIS A 37 5.42 0.76 -10.81
N LEU A 38 6.75 0.72 -10.82
CA LEU A 38 7.53 -0.38 -11.42
C LEU A 38 7.38 -1.69 -10.66
N LEU A 39 7.22 -1.61 -9.34
CA LEU A 39 7.07 -2.75 -8.44
C LEU A 39 5.61 -3.16 -8.20
N ASP A 40 4.65 -2.50 -8.84
CA ASP A 40 3.21 -2.68 -8.62
C ASP A 40 2.83 -2.60 -7.12
N THR A 41 3.34 -1.56 -6.45
CA THR A 41 3.14 -1.29 -5.02
C THR A 41 2.82 0.19 -4.77
N SER A 42 2.65 0.59 -3.50
CA SER A 42 2.41 1.97 -3.10
C SER A 42 3.68 2.64 -2.57
N VAL A 43 3.74 3.97 -2.62
CA VAL A 43 4.84 4.73 -2.00
C VAL A 43 4.88 4.51 -0.49
N GLY A 44 3.73 4.44 0.18
CA GLY A 44 3.64 4.14 1.61
C GLY A 44 4.27 2.78 1.97
N PHE A 45 4.08 1.76 1.12
CA PHE A 45 4.73 0.46 1.30
C PHE A 45 6.27 0.57 1.25
N LEU A 46 6.83 1.40 0.35
CA LEU A 46 8.28 1.63 0.28
C LEU A 46 8.82 2.39 1.50
N LEU A 47 7.97 3.17 2.17
CA LEU A 47 8.32 3.96 3.35
C LEU A 47 8.13 3.20 4.67
N GLY A 48 7.78 1.92 4.62
CA GLY A 48 7.54 1.11 5.82
C GLY A 48 6.20 1.37 6.49
N GLU A 49 5.26 2.09 5.85
CA GLU A 49 3.87 2.24 6.35
C GLU A 49 3.08 0.91 6.29
N SER A 50 3.71 -0.16 5.80
CA SER A 50 3.11 -1.47 5.58
C SER A 50 3.29 -2.49 6.70
N ASP A 51 4.01 -2.19 7.78
CA ASP A 51 4.12 -3.12 8.91
C ASP A 51 2.74 -3.42 9.55
N ASP A 52 1.76 -2.53 9.37
CA ASP A 52 0.37 -2.72 9.79
C ASP A 52 -0.61 -3.08 8.66
N MET A 53 -0.16 -3.19 7.40
CA MET A 53 -1.08 -3.34 6.25
C MET A 53 -0.91 -4.65 5.48
N ASN A 54 -1.20 -5.78 6.14
CA ASN A 54 -1.49 -7.06 5.46
C ASN A 54 -2.58 -6.92 4.38
N VAL A 55 -3.45 -5.91 4.50
CA VAL A 55 -4.52 -5.56 3.55
C VAL A 55 -3.98 -5.24 2.16
N LEU A 56 -2.80 -4.61 2.04
CA LEU A 56 -2.19 -4.26 0.74
C LEU A 56 -1.59 -5.47 0.00
N LYS A 57 -1.43 -6.62 0.68
CA LYS A 57 -0.97 -7.87 0.06
C LYS A 57 -2.13 -8.75 -0.44
N ASP A 58 -3.34 -8.51 0.07
CA ASP A 58 -4.55 -9.26 -0.34
C ASP A 58 -5.22 -8.57 -1.53
N LYS A 59 -5.02 -9.16 -2.72
CA LYS A 59 -5.62 -8.68 -3.99
C LYS A 59 -7.14 -8.62 -3.95
N ALA A 60 -7.81 -9.52 -3.23
CA ALA A 60 -9.27 -9.53 -3.15
C ALA A 60 -9.77 -8.39 -2.25
N MET A 61 -9.08 -8.11 -1.15
CA MET A 61 -9.39 -6.98 -0.27
C MET A 61 -9.13 -5.64 -0.97
N LEU A 62 -8.02 -5.50 -1.70
CA LEU A 62 -7.73 -4.32 -2.50
C LEU A 62 -8.81 -4.05 -3.55
N LYS A 63 -9.27 -5.09 -4.25
CA LYS A 63 -10.34 -4.97 -5.23
C LYS A 63 -11.63 -4.44 -4.58
N ARG A 64 -12.05 -5.00 -3.45
CA ARG A 64 -13.23 -4.52 -2.71
C ARG A 64 -13.10 -3.06 -2.32
N LEU A 65 -11.93 -2.63 -1.84
CA LEU A 65 -11.67 -1.23 -1.49
C LEU A 65 -11.81 -0.30 -2.70
N ASN A 66 -11.26 -0.71 -3.85
CA ASN A 66 -11.40 0.05 -5.09
C ASN A 66 -12.85 0.12 -5.54
N ASP A 67 -13.57 -1.01 -5.55
CA ASP A 67 -14.99 -1.08 -5.92
C ASP A 67 -15.84 -0.15 -5.03
N ILE A 68 -15.63 -0.14 -3.72
CA ILE A 68 -16.32 0.76 -2.77
C ILE A 68 -16.01 2.23 -3.08
N SER A 69 -14.77 2.56 -3.42
CA SER A 69 -14.37 3.93 -3.72
C SER A 69 -15.09 4.53 -4.95
N GLN A 70 -15.48 3.67 -5.90
CA GLN A 70 -16.16 4.05 -7.14
C GLN A 70 -17.70 4.09 -7.02
N LEU A 71 -18.26 3.71 -5.87
CA LEU A 71 -19.70 3.74 -5.65
C LEU A 71 -20.24 5.18 -5.57
N PRO A 72 -21.52 5.40 -5.97
CA PRO A 72 -22.23 6.64 -5.68
C PRO A 72 -22.22 6.95 -4.18
N ASP A 73 -22.20 8.24 -3.81
CA ASP A 73 -21.99 8.67 -2.42
C ASP A 73 -22.98 8.02 -1.43
N LYS A 74 -24.25 7.92 -1.83
CA LYS A 74 -25.29 7.30 -1.00
C LYS A 74 -25.02 5.81 -0.74
N ASP A 75 -24.63 5.07 -1.76
CA ASP A 75 -24.38 3.63 -1.64
C ASP A 75 -23.08 3.37 -0.87
N LYS A 76 -22.06 4.21 -1.11
CA LYS A 76 -20.81 4.21 -0.36
C LYS A 76 -21.03 4.44 1.13
N GLU A 77 -21.83 5.44 1.49
CA GLU A 77 -22.17 5.75 2.88
C GLU A 77 -22.86 4.56 3.57
N CYS A 78 -23.85 3.95 2.92
CA CYS A 78 -24.53 2.76 3.45
C CYS A 78 -23.58 1.57 3.67
N VAL A 79 -22.69 1.31 2.72
CA VAL A 79 -21.71 0.22 2.83
C VAL A 79 -20.74 0.47 3.98
N LEU A 80 -20.17 1.67 4.07
CA LEU A 80 -19.25 2.03 5.15
C LEU A 80 -19.93 1.96 6.52
N TYR A 81 -21.15 2.48 6.65
CA TYR A 81 -21.94 2.38 7.88
C TYR A 81 -22.11 0.93 8.34
N THR A 82 -22.44 0.02 7.41
CA THR A 82 -22.61 -1.40 7.72
C THR A 82 -21.30 -2.05 8.16
N ILE A 83 -20.21 -1.76 7.46
CA ILE A 83 -18.87 -2.27 7.80
C ILE A 83 -18.48 -1.82 9.22
N ASP A 84 -18.66 -0.53 9.54
CA ASP A 84 -18.32 0.03 10.84
C ASP A 84 -19.11 -0.64 11.97
N HIS A 85 -20.41 -0.88 11.77
CA HIS A 85 -21.26 -1.56 12.75
C HIS A 85 -20.83 -3.01 12.99
N LEU A 86 -20.53 -3.76 11.93
CA LEU A 86 -20.06 -5.15 12.06
C LEU A 86 -18.69 -5.22 12.73
N LEU A 87 -17.77 -4.29 12.40
CA LEU A 87 -16.47 -4.23 13.05
C LEU A 87 -16.60 -3.88 14.54
N ALA A 88 -17.48 -2.93 14.88
CA ALA A 88 -17.75 -2.56 16.25
C ALA A 88 -18.38 -3.73 17.04
N SER A 89 -19.33 -4.46 16.45
CA SER A 89 -19.97 -5.60 17.12
C SER A 89 -18.96 -6.71 17.42
N VAL A 90 -18.13 -7.09 16.44
CA VAL A 90 -17.10 -8.12 16.63
C VAL A 90 -16.04 -7.69 17.64
N LYS A 91 -15.56 -6.43 17.58
CA LYS A 91 -14.61 -5.92 18.59
C LYS A 91 -15.19 -5.98 20.00
N THR A 92 -16.46 -5.63 20.14
CA THR A 92 -17.18 -5.69 21.41
C THR A 92 -17.21 -7.13 21.93
N GLU A 93 -17.59 -8.10 21.10
CA GLU A 93 -17.59 -9.53 21.49
C GLU A 93 -16.22 -10.06 21.89
N LEU A 94 -15.14 -9.63 21.23
CA LEU A 94 -13.77 -10.03 21.55
C LEU A 94 -13.27 -9.46 22.88
N VAL A 95 -13.78 -8.30 23.30
CA VAL A 95 -13.42 -7.66 24.58
C VAL A 95 -14.14 -8.33 25.76
N TYR A 96 -15.33 -8.90 25.54
CA TYR A 96 -16.10 -9.60 26.57
C TYR A 96 -15.85 -11.13 26.62
N LYS A 97 -14.91 -11.64 25.82
CA LYS A 97 -14.39 -13.02 25.90
C LYS A 97 -13.06 -13.04 26.65
#